data_AF-A0A7S0RLR0-F1
#
_entry.id   AF-A0A7S0RLR0-F1
#
_cell.length_a   1.000
_cell.length_b   1.000
_cell.length_c   1.000
_cell.angle_alpha   90.00
_cell.angle_beta   90.00
_cell.angle_gamma   90.00
#
_symmetry.space_group_name_H-M   'P 1'
#
loop_
_entity.id
_entity.type
_entity.pdbx_description
1 polymer ?
#
loop_
_entity_poly.entity_id
_entity_poly.type
_entity_poly.pdbx_seq_one_letter_code
_entity_poly.pdbx_strand_id
1 'polypeptide(L)'
;GILIAARSDARAAESLDEAIWRAQAFADEGADILFIDALRSREEMRAFCKAVPNIPKMANMLEGGGRTPLLPLEELEDMGYKIVAYPLSLLGVSVRAMELALLTL
;
A
#
# COMPACT_ATOMS: atom_id res chain seq x y z
N GLY A 1 19.83 -4.89 10.05
CA GLY A 1 19.21 -4.41 11.30
C GLY A 1 17.71 -4.44 11.15
N ILE A 2 16.96 -3.80 12.06
CA ILE A 2 15.54 -3.52 11.85
C ILE A 2 15.42 -2.50 10.71
N LEU A 3 14.37 -2.63 9.89
CA LEU A 3 14.03 -1.66 8.84
C LEU A 3 12.90 -0.75 9.32
N ILE A 4 13.01 0.55 9.04
CA ILE A 4 12.01 1.56 9.35
C ILE A 4 11.12 1.80 8.13
N ALA A 5 9.85 1.40 8.22
CA ALA A 5 8.85 1.67 7.20
C ALA A 5 8.01 2.90 7.56
N ALA A 6 8.19 3.99 6.83
CA ALA A 6 7.44 5.23 7.04
C ALA A 6 6.15 5.25 6.20
N ARG A 7 5.02 5.39 6.90
CA ARG A 7 3.68 5.40 6.32
C ARG A 7 3.06 6.80 6.33
N SER A 8 2.39 7.17 5.24
CA SER A 8 1.55 8.37 5.16
C SER A 8 0.11 8.01 4.78
N ASP A 9 -0.84 8.47 5.59
CA ASP A 9 -2.28 8.42 5.30
C ASP A 9 -2.81 9.75 4.71
N ALA A 10 -1.90 10.69 4.42
CA ALA A 10 -2.27 12.03 3.97
C ALA A 10 -3.01 12.04 2.63
N ARG A 11 -2.86 10.99 1.79
CA ARG A 11 -3.64 10.90 0.56
C ARG A 11 -5.15 10.80 0.82
N ALA A 12 -5.52 10.14 1.90
CA ALA A 12 -6.91 9.98 2.32
C ALA A 12 -7.46 11.23 3.03
N ALA A 13 -6.62 11.89 3.84
CA ALA A 13 -6.99 13.02 4.67
C ALA A 13 -6.91 14.38 3.96
N GLU A 14 -5.94 14.54 3.06
CA GLU A 14 -5.54 15.82 2.45
C GLU A 14 -5.51 15.69 0.91
N SER A 15 -4.33 15.53 0.31
CA SER A 15 -4.10 15.50 -1.13
C SER A 15 -2.97 14.52 -1.52
N LEU A 16 -2.83 14.26 -2.82
CA LEU A 16 -1.70 13.48 -3.35
C LEU A 16 -0.37 14.22 -3.13
N ASP A 17 -0.33 15.53 -3.40
CA ASP A 17 0.87 16.34 -3.28
C ASP A 17 1.40 16.36 -1.85
N GLU A 18 0.52 16.51 -0.85
CA GLU A 18 0.87 16.44 0.57
C GLU A 18 1.43 15.05 0.93
N ALA A 19 0.81 13.98 0.41
CA ALA A 19 1.28 12.63 0.67
C ALA A 19 2.67 12.36 0.09
N ILE A 20 2.93 12.86 -1.13
CA ILE A 20 4.24 12.77 -1.78
C ILE A 20 5.28 13.61 -1.05
N TRP A 21 4.93 14.84 -0.66
CA TRP A 21 5.82 15.70 0.12
C TRP A 21 6.26 15.03 1.43
N ARG A 22 5.32 14.43 2.17
CA ARG A 22 5.65 13.65 3.39
C ARG A 22 6.55 12.46 3.10
N ALA A 23 6.28 11.72 2.02
CA ALA A 23 7.13 10.59 1.64
C ALA A 23 8.57 11.02 1.29
N GLN A 24 8.74 12.19 0.67
CA GLN A 24 10.05 12.80 0.43
C GLN A 24 10.72 13.23 1.74
N ALA A 25 9.98 13.89 2.63
CA ALA A 25 10.51 14.25 3.96
C ALA A 25 10.93 13.00 4.77
N PHE A 26 10.16 11.92 4.72
CA PHE A 26 10.53 10.65 5.36
C PHE A 26 11.78 10.02 4.75
N ALA A 27 11.96 10.17 3.43
CA ALA A 27 13.17 9.74 2.74
C ALA A 27 14.39 10.51 3.24
N ASP A 28 14.27 11.83 3.37
CA ASP A 28 15.35 12.72 3.82
C ASP A 28 15.76 12.43 5.28
N GLU A 29 14.81 12.01 6.12
CA GLU A 29 15.05 11.57 7.50
C GLU A 29 15.57 10.13 7.62
N GLY A 30 15.76 9.43 6.49
CA GLY A 30 16.41 8.11 6.44
C GLY A 30 15.49 6.90 6.62
N ALA A 31 14.21 6.99 6.23
CA ALA A 31 13.34 5.81 6.19
C ALA A 31 13.86 4.75 5.20
N ASP A 32 13.83 3.47 5.61
CA ASP A 32 14.27 2.35 4.76
C ASP A 32 13.22 1.95 3.72
N ILE A 33 11.94 2.13 4.05
CA ILE A 33 10.79 1.76 3.21
C ILE A 33 9.75 2.88 3.28
N LEU A 34 9.12 3.19 2.16
CA LEU A 34 8.03 4.17 2.07
C LEU A 34 6.70 3.53 1.71
N PHE A 35 5.63 4.07 2.30
CA PHE A 35 4.27 3.65 2.05
C PHE A 35 3.31 4.84 2.08
N ILE A 36 2.64 5.12 0.97
CA ILE A 36 1.46 6.00 0.95
C ILE A 36 0.22 5.13 0.83
N ASP A 37 -0.67 5.21 1.81
CA ASP A 37 -1.93 4.47 1.78
C ASP A 37 -2.98 5.19 0.91
N ALA A 38 -3.96 4.43 0.41
CA ALA A 38 -5.13 4.95 -0.28
C ALA A 38 -4.87 5.79 -1.56
N LEU A 39 -3.77 5.54 -2.28
CA LEU A 39 -3.56 6.03 -3.65
C LEU A 39 -4.68 5.53 -4.55
N ARG A 40 -5.30 6.40 -5.35
CA ARG A 40 -6.61 6.14 -5.97
C ARG A 40 -6.54 5.65 -7.42
N SER A 41 -5.37 5.70 -8.05
CA SER A 41 -5.19 5.27 -9.44
C SER A 41 -3.77 4.78 -9.72
N ARG A 42 -3.60 4.10 -10.87
CA ARG A 42 -2.29 3.64 -11.36
C ARG A 42 -1.34 4.82 -11.58
N GLU A 43 -1.86 5.96 -11.98
CA GLU A 43 -1.10 7.20 -12.20
C GLU A 43 -0.56 7.74 -10.87
N GLU A 44 -1.37 7.77 -9.81
CA GLU A 44 -0.91 8.20 -8.48
C GLU A 44 0.16 7.24 -7.93
N MET A 45 -0.01 5.94 -8.13
CA MET A 45 0.96 4.90 -7.76
C MET A 45 2.30 5.10 -8.48
N ARG A 46 2.27 5.35 -9.80
CA ARG A 46 3.48 5.67 -10.58
C ARG A 46 4.10 7.00 -10.15
N ALA A 47 3.30 8.02 -9.85
CA ALA A 47 3.77 9.31 -9.38
C ALA A 47 4.52 9.19 -8.05
N PHE A 48 3.98 8.44 -7.09
CA PHE A 48 4.66 8.11 -5.84
C PHE A 48 5.99 7.40 -6.10
N CYS A 49 5.98 6.36 -6.95
CA CYS A 49 7.21 5.62 -7.23
C CYS A 49 8.31 6.48 -7.87
N LYS A 50 7.91 7.41 -8.75
CA LYS A 50 8.79 8.35 -9.44
C LYS A 50 9.31 9.46 -8.53
N ALA A 51 8.52 9.89 -7.55
CA ALA A 51 8.87 11.00 -6.66
C ALA A 51 10.03 10.68 -5.71
N VAL A 52 10.19 9.41 -5.33
CA VAL A 52 11.29 8.95 -4.45
C VAL A 52 11.90 7.66 -5.01
N PRO A 53 12.64 7.71 -6.13
CA PRO A 53 13.01 6.51 -6.90
C PRO A 53 13.91 5.53 -6.12
N ASN A 54 14.76 6.03 -5.21
CA ASN A 54 15.83 5.26 -4.59
C ASN A 54 15.44 4.44 -3.36
N ILE A 55 14.24 4.67 -2.81
CA ILE A 55 13.76 3.95 -1.62
C ILE A 55 12.73 2.91 -2.04
N PRO A 56 12.76 1.67 -1.51
CA PRO A 56 11.72 0.67 -1.71
C PRO A 56 10.32 1.17 -1.30
N LYS A 57 9.32 0.85 -2.14
CA LYS A 57 7.92 1.21 -1.88
C LYS A 57 7.13 -0.04 -1.52
N MET A 58 6.27 0.11 -0.54
CA MET A 58 5.29 -0.90 -0.16
C MET A 58 3.92 -0.54 -0.71
N ALA A 59 3.27 -1.52 -1.34
CA ALA A 59 1.87 -1.45 -1.71
C ALA A 59 1.02 -2.25 -0.73
N ASN A 60 -0.17 -1.74 -0.40
CA ASN A 60 -1.14 -2.42 0.46
C ASN A 60 -2.36 -2.80 -0.38
N MET A 61 -2.54 -4.08 -0.65
CA MET A 61 -3.61 -4.62 -1.47
C MET A 61 -4.75 -5.12 -0.59
N LEU A 62 -5.85 -4.36 -0.55
CA LEU A 62 -7.03 -4.67 0.25
C LEU A 62 -8.12 -5.30 -0.61
N GLU A 63 -8.19 -6.63 -0.61
CA GLU A 63 -9.27 -7.37 -1.26
C GLU A 63 -10.58 -7.15 -0.49
N GLY A 64 -11.54 -6.43 -1.09
CA GLY A 64 -12.82 -6.12 -0.45
C GLY A 64 -13.21 -4.64 -0.37
N GLY A 65 -12.50 -3.74 -1.04
CA GLY A 65 -12.95 -2.35 -1.23
C GLY A 65 -12.02 -1.27 -0.69
N GLY A 66 -10.71 -1.53 -0.64
CA GLY A 66 -9.74 -0.47 -0.44
C GLY A 66 -9.81 0.61 -1.54
N ARG A 67 -9.28 1.80 -1.24
CA ARG A 67 -9.24 2.90 -2.23
C ARG A 67 -8.21 2.66 -3.33
N THR A 68 -7.19 1.85 -3.04
CA THR A 68 -6.12 1.52 -3.99
C THR A 68 -6.56 0.41 -4.93
N PRO A 69 -6.45 0.60 -6.27
CA PRO A 69 -6.74 -0.46 -7.23
C PRO A 69 -5.92 -1.71 -6.94
N LEU A 70 -6.58 -2.87 -6.97
CA LEU A 70 -5.89 -4.16 -6.92
C LEU A 70 -5.22 -4.42 -8.27
N LEU A 71 -3.90 -4.60 -8.23
CA LEU A 71 -3.09 -4.82 -9.44
C LEU A 71 -2.32 -6.15 -9.35
N PRO A 72 -2.02 -6.79 -10.49
CA PRO A 72 -1.09 -7.92 -10.53
C PRO A 72 0.30 -7.54 -9.99
N LEU A 73 1.01 -8.52 -9.41
CA LEU A 73 2.35 -8.31 -8.87
C LEU A 73 3.33 -7.77 -9.92
N GLU A 74 3.26 -8.29 -11.15
CA GLU A 74 4.08 -7.86 -12.29
C GLU A 74 3.89 -6.36 -12.58
N GLU A 75 2.64 -5.88 -12.55
CA GLU A 75 2.33 -4.47 -12.78
C GLU A 75 2.85 -3.58 -11.63
N LEU A 76 2.77 -4.06 -10.38
CA LEU A 76 3.33 -3.35 -9.22
C LEU A 76 4.86 -3.28 -9.28
N GLU A 77 5.50 -4.37 -9.69
CA GLU A 77 6.95 -4.43 -9.89
C GLU A 77 7.41 -3.46 -10.97
N ASP A 78 6.73 -3.44 -12.12
CA ASP A 78 6.98 -2.53 -13.23
C ASP A 78 6.80 -1.06 -12.84
N MET A 79 5.90 -0.77 -11.90
CA MET A 79 5.73 0.58 -11.33
C MET A 79 6.88 0.98 -10.39
N GLY A 80 7.62 0.02 -9.83
CA GLY A 80 8.72 0.25 -8.90
C GLY A 80 8.42 -0.10 -7.43
N TYR A 81 7.31 -0.78 -7.14
CA TYR A 81 7.09 -1.35 -5.81
C TYR A 81 8.01 -2.55 -5.58
N LYS A 82 8.40 -2.76 -4.32
CA LYS A 82 9.29 -3.86 -3.91
C LYS A 82 8.70 -4.74 -2.81
N ILE A 83 7.61 -4.29 -2.18
CA ILE A 83 6.91 -4.99 -1.12
C ILE A 83 5.42 -4.87 -1.40
N VAL A 84 4.69 -5.97 -1.23
CA VAL A 84 3.22 -5.98 -1.32
C VAL A 84 2.68 -6.70 -0.09
N ALA A 85 1.75 -6.06 0.62
CA ALA A 85 1.00 -6.69 1.69
C ALA A 85 -0.44 -6.97 1.26
N TYR A 86 -0.95 -8.11 1.73
CA TYR A 86 -2.33 -8.53 1.57
C TYR A 86 -2.94 -8.81 2.95
N PRO A 87 -3.24 -7.76 3.74
CA PRO A 87 -3.57 -7.92 5.17
C PRO A 87 -4.95 -8.56 5.39
N LEU A 88 -5.82 -8.60 4.38
CA LEU A 88 -7.20 -9.10 4.51
C LEU A 88 -7.42 -10.48 3.88
N SER A 89 -6.54 -11.01 3.01
CA SER A 89 -6.87 -12.24 2.27
C SER A 89 -7.13 -13.42 3.19
N LEU A 90 -6.19 -13.69 4.11
CA LEU A 90 -6.32 -14.83 5.02
C LEU A 90 -7.42 -14.60 6.07
N LEU A 91 -7.62 -13.35 6.49
CA LEU A 91 -8.71 -12.99 7.39
C LEU A 91 -10.07 -13.21 6.73
N GLY A 92 -10.25 -12.74 5.49
CA GLY A 92 -11.48 -12.89 4.72
C GLY A 92 -11.81 -14.36 4.45
N VAL A 93 -10.82 -15.18 4.09
CA VAL A 93 -10.99 -16.64 3.95
C VAL A 93 -11.43 -17.27 5.27
N SER A 94 -10.81 -16.89 6.37
CA SER A 94 -11.14 -17.42 7.71
C SER A 94 -12.56 -17.04 8.13
N VAL A 95 -12.94 -15.77 7.97
CA VAL A 95 -14.29 -15.28 8.24
C VAL A 95 -15.31 -16.05 7.41
N ARG A 96 -15.06 -16.22 6.11
CA ARG A 96 -15.98 -16.96 5.23
C ARG A 96 -16.16 -18.41 5.65
N ALA A 97 -15.10 -19.09 6.06
CA ALA A 97 -15.18 -20.47 6.55
C ALA A 97 -16.00 -20.57 7.85
N MET A 98 -15.83 -19.61 8.76
CA MET A 98 -16.60 -19.55 10.01
C MET A 98 -18.10 -19.30 9.74
N GLU A 99 -18.44 -18.38 8.83
CA GLU A 99 -19.82 -18.14 8.41
C GLU A 99 -20.47 -19.42 7.86
N LEU A 100 -19.77 -20.13 6.98
CA LEU A 100 -20.28 -21.37 6.39
C LEU A 100 -20.52 -22.45 7.45
N ALA A 101 -19.62 -22.59 8.43
CA ALA A 101 -19.80 -23.54 9.52
C ALA A 101 -21.05 -23.21 10.36
N LEU A 102 -21.28 -21.93 10.68
CA LEU A 102 -22.44 -21.50 11.46
C LEU A 102 -23.77 -21.71 10.73
N LEU A 103 -23.80 -21.64 9.40
CA LEU A 103 -25.00 -21.90 8.58
C LEU A 103 -25.41 -23.38 8.52
N THR A 104 -24.54 -24.29 8.99
CA THR A 104 -24.82 -25.74 9.03
C THR A 104 -25.34 -26.23 10.39
N LEU A 105 -25.43 -25.32 11.37
CA LEU A 105 -26.12 -25.56 12.65
C LEU A 105 -27.63 -25.34 12.50
#